data_AF-A0AAV6M732-F1
#
_entry.id   AF-A0AAV6M732-F1
#
_cell.length_a   1.000
_cell.length_b   1.000
_cell.length_c   1.000
_cell.angle_alpha   90.00
_cell.angle_beta   90.00
_cell.angle_gamma   90.00
#
_symmetry.space_group_name_H-M   'P 1'
#
loop_
_entity.id
_entity.type
_entity.pdbx_description
1 polymer ?
#
loop_
_entity_poly.entity_id
_entity_poly.type
_entity_poly.pdbx_seq_one_letter_code
_entity_poly.pdbx_strand_id
1 'polypeptide(L)'
;MLPYSTMALSPPSLSLSDNHESHGPPPNHKHLRTHWHGHQHQISLSPMEENCCKWVQQLDSQCLCRLLSRLPAFLERPQHKISFSVGGSCNATFSCGGGTII
;
A
#
# COMPACT_ATOMS: atom_id res chain seq x y z
N MET A 1 -1.96 -31.22 -8.20
CA MET A 1 -2.31 -30.25 -9.26
C MET A 1 -3.79 -29.96 -9.13
N LEU A 2 -4.16 -28.79 -8.61
CA LEU A 2 -5.55 -28.32 -8.59
C LEU A 2 -5.67 -27.15 -9.57
N PRO A 3 -6.65 -27.16 -10.48
CA PRO A 3 -6.76 -26.18 -11.55
C PRO A 3 -7.21 -24.83 -10.97
N TYR A 4 -6.54 -23.76 -11.38
CA TYR A 4 -6.98 -22.40 -11.12
C TYR A 4 -8.35 -22.18 -11.76
N SER A 5 -9.38 -22.03 -10.92
CA SER A 5 -10.71 -21.59 -11.35
C SER A 5 -10.60 -20.21 -12.00
N THR A 6 -10.83 -20.16 -13.31
CA THR A 6 -10.97 -18.93 -14.08
C THR A 6 -12.25 -18.24 -13.64
N MET A 7 -12.12 -17.19 -12.83
CA MET A 7 -13.23 -16.29 -12.52
C MET A 7 -13.59 -15.56 -13.81
N ALA A 8 -14.69 -15.97 -14.43
CA ALA A 8 -15.21 -15.39 -15.66
C ALA A 8 -15.58 -13.92 -15.40
N LEU A 9 -14.92 -12.99 -16.11
CA LEU A 9 -15.31 -11.59 -16.17
C LEU A 9 -16.57 -11.49 -17.05
N SER A 10 -17.74 -11.35 -16.42
CA SER A 10 -18.95 -10.95 -17.12
C SER A 10 -18.83 -9.46 -17.50
N PRO A 11 -19.08 -9.06 -18.76
CA PRO A 11 -19.15 -7.65 -19.12
C PRO A 11 -20.39 -6.99 -18.49
N PRO A 12 -20.36 -5.69 -18.15
CA PRO A 12 -21.54 -4.98 -17.70
C PRO A 12 -22.54 -4.86 -18.85
N SER A 13 -23.77 -5.31 -18.63
CA SER A 13 -24.89 -5.15 -19.57
C SER A 13 -25.14 -3.66 -19.83
N LEU A 14 -24.91 -3.22 -21.08
CA LEU A 14 -25.32 -1.91 -21.56
C LEU A 14 -26.85 -1.88 -21.68
N SER A 15 -27.53 -1.28 -20.69
CA SER A 15 -28.94 -0.88 -20.86
C SER A 15 -28.98 0.48 -21.54
N LEU A 16 -29.20 0.45 -22.86
CA LEU A 16 -29.66 1.58 -23.66
C LEU A 16 -31.09 1.92 -23.21
N SER A 17 -31.31 3.10 -22.63
CA SER A 17 -32.66 3.62 -22.37
C SER A 17 -32.87 4.94 -23.13
N ASP A 18 -33.91 4.88 -23.95
CA ASP A 18 -34.36 5.83 -24.95
C ASP A 18 -35.24 6.95 -24.33
N ASN A 19 -35.02 8.18 -24.81
CA ASN A 19 -35.82 9.42 -24.84
C ASN A 19 -36.74 9.84 -23.67
N HIS A 20 -36.54 11.10 -23.21
CA HIS A 20 -37.64 12.07 -23.20
C HIS A 20 -37.14 13.52 -23.29
N GLU A 21 -37.52 14.19 -24.38
CA GLU A 21 -37.34 15.61 -24.64
C GLU A 21 -38.31 16.40 -23.75
N SER A 22 -37.80 17.36 -22.97
CA SER A 22 -38.66 18.32 -22.26
C SER A 22 -37.96 19.68 -22.20
N HIS A 23 -38.52 20.62 -22.96
CA HIS A 23 -38.13 22.01 -23.01
C HIS A 23 -38.53 22.74 -21.72
N GLY A 24 -37.54 23.34 -21.05
CA GLY A 24 -37.73 24.31 -19.96
C GLY A 24 -36.74 25.49 -20.09
N PRO A 25 -37.12 26.72 -19.67
CA PRO A 25 -36.47 27.98 -20.05
C PRO A 25 -35.10 28.21 -19.38
N PRO A 26 -34.21 29.07 -19.95
CA PRO A 26 -32.84 29.21 -19.47
C PRO A 26 -32.72 30.23 -18.32
N PRO A 27 -31.89 29.96 -17.30
CA PRO A 27 -31.40 31.03 -16.44
C PRO A 27 -29.86 31.11 -16.34
N ASN A 28 -29.36 32.31 -16.65
CA ASN A 28 -28.20 33.03 -16.09
C ASN A 28 -26.80 32.37 -16.06
N HIS A 29 -25.93 32.85 -16.95
CA HIS A 29 -24.49 32.59 -16.94
C HIS A 29 -23.78 33.35 -15.81
N LYS A 30 -23.24 32.62 -14.82
CA LYS A 30 -22.21 33.12 -13.91
C LYS A 30 -20.96 32.24 -13.99
N HIS A 31 -19.82 32.93 -13.99
CA HIS A 31 -18.46 32.45 -14.20
C HIS A 31 -18.07 31.24 -13.35
N LEU A 32 -17.44 30.23 -13.97
CA LEU A 32 -16.79 29.14 -13.26
C LEU A 32 -15.33 29.05 -13.71
N ARG A 33 -14.44 29.48 -12.81
CA ARG A 33 -13.01 29.22 -12.90
C ARG A 33 -12.80 27.72 -12.70
N THR A 34 -12.36 27.01 -13.73
CA THR A 34 -12.08 25.58 -13.61
C THR A 34 -10.80 25.39 -12.81
N HIS A 35 -10.96 25.08 -11.53
CA HIS A 35 -9.90 24.64 -10.64
C HIS A 35 -9.50 23.22 -11.01
N TRP A 36 -8.28 23.02 -11.51
CA TRP A 36 -7.73 21.68 -11.77
C TRP A 36 -7.34 21.02 -10.45
N HIS A 37 -8.00 19.91 -10.13
CA HIS A 37 -7.59 19.01 -9.05
C HIS A 37 -6.65 17.95 -9.62
N GLY A 38 -5.36 18.06 -9.31
CA GLY A 38 -4.41 16.98 -9.57
C GLY A 38 -4.75 15.78 -8.70
N HIS A 39 -5.12 14.66 -9.31
CA HIS A 39 -5.33 13.40 -8.60
C HIS A 39 -3.97 12.76 -8.30
N GLN A 40 -3.51 12.91 -7.06
CA GLN A 40 -2.38 12.14 -6.55
C GLN A 40 -2.83 10.67 -6.43
N HIS A 41 -2.31 9.80 -7.30
CA HIS A 41 -2.48 8.36 -7.17
C HIS A 41 -1.70 7.89 -5.94
N GLN A 42 -2.39 7.76 -4.81
CA GLN A 42 -1.85 6.99 -3.69
C GLN A 42 -1.85 5.52 -4.12
N ILE A 43 -0.68 4.89 -4.14
CA ILE A 43 -0.57 3.44 -4.25
C ILE A 43 -1.12 2.89 -2.93
N SER A 44 -2.41 2.59 -2.93
CA SER A 44 -3.08 1.97 -1.79
C SER A 44 -2.54 0.57 -1.62
N LEU A 45 -2.09 0.27 -0.40
CA LEU A 45 -1.69 -1.07 -0.02
C LEU A 45 -2.91 -2.01 -0.08
N SER A 46 -2.70 -3.25 -0.49
CA SER A 46 -3.69 -4.31 -0.28
C SER A 46 -4.00 -4.44 1.22
N PRO A 47 -5.22 -4.83 1.63
CA PRO A 47 -5.53 -5.09 3.04
C PRO A 47 -4.55 -6.05 3.71
N MET A 48 -3.96 -6.98 2.95
CA MET A 48 -2.91 -7.87 3.46
C MET A 48 -1.61 -7.12 3.72
N GLU A 49 -1.21 -6.24 2.80
CA GLU A 49 0.00 -5.43 2.92
C GLU A 49 -0.10 -4.41 4.06
N GLU A 50 -1.29 -3.82 4.27
CA GLU A 50 -1.56 -2.96 5.42
C GLU A 50 -1.35 -3.70 6.74
N ASN A 51 -1.87 -4.93 6.84
CA ASN A 51 -1.67 -5.76 8.01
C ASN A 51 -0.19 -6.14 8.21
N CYS A 52 0.50 -6.57 7.16
CA CYS A 52 1.94 -6.84 7.22
C CYS A 52 2.74 -5.62 7.68
N CYS A 53 2.44 -4.45 7.12
CA CYS A 53 3.08 -3.20 7.51
C CYS A 53 2.86 -2.89 9.00
N LYS A 54 1.62 -3.04 9.47
CA LYS A 54 1.27 -2.86 10.88
C LYS A 54 2.02 -3.82 11.81
N TRP A 55 2.21 -5.07 11.40
CA TRP A 55 2.99 -6.05 12.18
C TRP A 55 4.48 -5.72 12.19
N VAL A 56 5.05 -5.38 11.03
CA VAL A 56 6.47 -5.01 10.91
C VAL A 56 6.78 -3.79 11.77
N GLN A 57 5.91 -2.79 11.80
CA GLN A 57 6.09 -1.59 12.63
C GLN A 57 6.04 -1.87 14.15
N GLN A 58 5.42 -2.96 14.59
CA GLN A 58 5.37 -3.36 16.00
C GLN A 58 6.61 -4.14 16.45
N LEU A 59 7.48 -4.54 15.52
CA LEU A 59 8.73 -5.22 15.86
C LEU A 59 9.67 -4.24 16.56
N ASP A 60 10.35 -4.73 17.60
CA ASP A 60 11.41 -3.98 18.27
C ASP A 60 12.79 -4.43 17.79
N SER A 61 13.75 -3.51 17.78
CA SER A 61 15.13 -3.82 17.39
C SER A 61 15.73 -4.92 18.26
N GLN A 62 15.52 -4.91 19.58
CA GLN A 62 16.06 -5.94 20.49
C GLN A 62 15.53 -7.33 20.16
N CYS A 63 14.24 -7.43 19.81
CA CYS A 63 13.61 -8.69 19.43
C CYS A 63 14.26 -9.25 18.15
N LEU A 64 14.41 -8.41 17.13
CA LEU A 64 15.06 -8.78 15.88
C LEU A 64 16.53 -9.14 16.08
N CYS A 65 17.28 -8.38 16.88
CA CYS A 65 18.69 -8.67 17.13
C CYS A 65 18.88 -10.02 17.85
N ARG A 66 18.02 -10.37 18.81
CA ARG A 66 18.05 -11.69 19.48
C ARG A 66 17.72 -12.85 18.55
N LEU A 67 16.90 -12.62 17.54
CA LEU A 67 16.63 -13.63 16.52
C LEU A 67 17.86 -13.85 15.64
N LEU A 68 18.53 -12.76 15.27
CA LEU A 68 19.70 -12.80 14.38
C LEU A 68 20.94 -13.33 15.06
N SER A 69 21.06 -13.18 16.38
CA SER A 69 22.14 -13.80 17.18
C SER A 69 22.01 -15.33 17.31
N ARG A 70 21.02 -15.94 16.64
CA ARG A 70 20.92 -17.40 16.49
C ARG A 70 21.46 -17.86 15.14
N LEU A 71 21.75 -16.93 14.23
CA LEU A 71 22.36 -17.26 12.96
C LEU A 71 23.80 -17.72 13.21
N PRO A 72 24.33 -18.62 12.37
CA PRO A 72 25.74 -18.97 12.43
C PRO A 72 26.65 -17.74 12.37
N ALA A 73 27.79 -17.79 13.05
CA ALA A 73 28.72 -16.65 13.20
C ALA A 73 29.17 -15.97 11.90
N PHE A 74 29.12 -16.66 10.75
CA PHE A 74 29.44 -16.07 9.44
C PHE A 74 28.35 -15.12 8.89
N LEU A 75 27.13 -15.18 9.44
CA LEU A 75 26.02 -14.28 9.14
C LEU A 75 25.83 -13.20 10.21
N GLU A 76 26.48 -13.36 11.37
CA GLU A 76 26.46 -12.40 12.47
C GLU A 76 27.41 -11.23 12.15
N ARG A 77 26.89 -10.21 11.46
CA ARG A 77 27.62 -8.94 11.32
C ARG A 77 27.53 -8.13 12.62
N PRO A 78 28.66 -7.56 13.12
CA PRO A 78 28.69 -6.84 14.40
C PRO A 78 27.85 -5.56 14.42
N GLN A 79 27.58 -4.96 13.25
CA GLN A 79 26.62 -3.89 13.09
C GLN A 79 25.85 -4.10 11.78
N HIS A 80 24.52 -4.20 11.87
CA HIS A 80 23.67 -4.43 10.71
C HIS A 80 22.39 -3.59 10.79
N LYS A 81 22.02 -3.02 9.64
CA LYS A 81 20.72 -2.40 9.43
C LYS A 81 19.88 -3.34 8.59
N ILE A 82 18.65 -3.60 9.03
CA ILE A 82 17.71 -4.48 8.37
C ILE A 82 16.50 -3.68 7.99
N SER A 83 16.18 -3.67 6.71
CA SER A 83 15.03 -2.96 6.18
C SER A 83 14.01 -3.95 5.66
N PHE A 84 12.76 -3.77 6.07
CA PHE A 84 11.60 -4.47 5.53
C PHE A 84 10.82 -3.49 4.66
N SER A 85 10.49 -3.90 3.44
CA SER A 85 9.65 -3.13 2.52
C SER A 85 8.38 -3.90 2.22
N VAL A 86 7.22 -3.29 2.45
CA VAL A 86 5.89 -3.86 2.19
C VAL A 86 5.14 -2.94 1.22
N GLY A 87 4.73 -3.50 0.07
CA GLY A 87 3.97 -2.79 -0.97
C GLY A 87 4.60 -1.49 -1.49
N GLY A 88 5.92 -1.35 -1.39
CA GLY A 88 6.69 -0.20 -1.89
C GLY A 88 6.53 1.11 -1.12
N SER A 89 5.49 1.24 -0.28
CA SER A 89 5.19 2.45 0.50
C SER A 89 5.51 2.32 1.99
N CYS A 90 5.53 1.09 2.53
CA CYS A 90 5.85 0.85 3.93
C CYS A 90 7.27 0.33 4.08
N ASN A 91 8.15 1.16 4.65
CA ASN A 91 9.55 0.79 4.93
C ASN A 91 9.84 0.93 6.43
N ALA A 92 10.33 -0.14 7.05
CA ALA A 92 10.79 -0.13 8.43
C ALA A 92 12.25 -0.57 8.48
N THR A 93 13.10 0.20 9.16
CA THR A 93 14.53 -0.11 9.27
C THR A 93 14.94 -0.26 10.73
N PHE A 94 15.54 -1.39 11.05
CA PHE A 94 16.00 -1.76 12.38
C PHE A 94 17.53 -1.81 12.39
N SER A 95 18.14 -1.31 13.45
CA SER A 95 19.60 -1.38 13.61
C SER A 95 19.93 -2.29 14.77
N CYS A 96 20.82 -3.24 14.51
CA CYS A 96 21.39 -4.14 15.50
C CYS A 96 22.90 -3.91 15.55
N GLY A 97 23.42 -3.67 16.75
CA GLY A 97 24.82 -3.28 16.95
C GLY A 97 24.95 -1.81 17.34
N GLY A 98 25.72 -1.56 18.40
CA GLY A 98 25.81 -0.27 19.08
C GLY A 98 25.18 -0.30 20.48
N GLY A 99 25.47 -1.34 21.27
CA GLY A 99 25.46 -1.13 22.72
C GLY A 99 26.55 -0.10 22.99
N THR A 100 26.19 1.07 23.49
CA THR A 100 27.15 1.99 24.08
C THR A 100 27.87 1.22 25.18
N ILE A 101 29.11 0.83 24.94
CA ILE A 101 30.04 0.53 26.02
C ILE A 101 30.29 1.89 26.67
N ILE A 102 29.65 2.13 27.81
CA ILE A 102 30.05 3.15 28.78
C ILE A 102 30.23 2.42 30.11
#